data_AF-A0A9R0X8H2-F1
#
_entry.id   AF-A0A9R0X8H2-F1
#
_cell.length_a   1.000
_cell.length_b   1.000
_cell.length_c   1.000
_cell.angle_alpha   90.00
_cell.angle_beta   90.00
_cell.angle_gamma   90.00
#
_symmetry.space_group_name_H-M   'P 1'
#
loop_
_entity.id
_entity.type
_entity.pdbx_description
1 polymer ?
#
loop_
_entity_poly.entity_id
_entity_poly.type
_entity_poly.pdbx_seq_one_letter_code
_entity_poly.pdbx_strand_id
1 'polypeptide(L)'
;MEPPPEASTPRRLAVADLLRLRRPTTGASSLLSPSPSHSSAASTSQPRKKPKLSATNPAPTTAPFAPIPHPVLLAGTLSLPSADACRNHCLSLTDPSSAASVCCYLLDFDPAVIGREILVLAWNYLPSVRQHEAGVLEAVRWRLAEAPGPVPVPGLSFLAAIPLNSVDAEPALPTRGRVFGMVRSVSVVFSVPHATQKSDLVGFIAEMMCCGCRQCKLSQPESDRGHKFEMEKFVYFVDLASRWRPVLARLIGRPVSVTGLKKKMVSVGKKGSYTMLVSSTATMVSWCPSYVGVPPLDELPGKCSGVYTGVVSGIHMQGMLVELDEIVWLLIDDKRLVPSHSLRVGAVVCC
;
A
#
# COMPACT_ATOMS: atom_id res chain seq x y z
N MET A 1 -40.90 29.98 1.18
CA MET A 1 -40.11 28.75 1.34
C MET A 1 -39.01 28.83 0.30
N GLU A 2 -37.86 29.33 0.71
CA GLU A 2 -36.69 29.53 -0.15
C GLU A 2 -36.09 28.14 -0.44
N PRO A 3 -35.75 27.81 -1.70
CA PRO A 3 -35.15 26.53 -2.00
C PRO A 3 -33.78 26.42 -1.30
N PRO A 4 -33.38 25.24 -0.83
CA PRO A 4 -32.04 25.05 -0.27
C PRO A 4 -30.99 25.41 -1.34
N PRO A 5 -29.85 26.01 -0.95
CA PRO A 5 -28.81 26.37 -1.89
C PRO A 5 -28.31 25.11 -2.61
N GLU A 6 -28.28 25.17 -3.94
CA GLU A 6 -27.69 24.13 -4.78
C GLU A 6 -26.27 23.86 -4.28
N ALA A 7 -25.99 22.62 -3.88
CA ALA A 7 -24.66 22.19 -3.52
C ALA A 7 -23.75 22.36 -4.76
N SER A 8 -22.89 23.37 -4.74
CA SER A 8 -21.92 23.62 -5.81
C SER A 8 -21.12 22.35 -6.07
N THR A 9 -21.19 21.82 -7.29
CA THR A 9 -20.45 20.61 -7.66
C THR A 9 -18.95 20.85 -7.46
N PRO A 10 -18.24 19.95 -6.75
CA PRO A 10 -16.83 20.17 -6.44
C PRO A 10 -16.02 20.19 -7.75
N ARG A 11 -15.10 21.15 -7.86
CA ARG A 11 -14.25 21.30 -9.05
C ARG A 11 -13.44 20.02 -9.26
N ARG A 12 -13.50 19.46 -10.47
CA ARG A 12 -12.66 18.32 -10.86
C ARG A 12 -11.27 18.80 -11.28
N LEU A 13 -10.24 18.11 -10.80
CA LEU A 13 -8.86 18.29 -11.20
C LEU A 13 -8.41 17.01 -11.92
N ALA A 14 -7.72 17.16 -13.05
CA ALA A 14 -7.15 16.05 -13.80
C ALA A 14 -5.82 15.61 -13.19
N VAL A 15 -5.41 14.35 -13.41
CA VAL A 15 -4.07 13.89 -12.97
C VAL A 15 -2.99 14.69 -13.71
N ALA A 16 -3.22 15.03 -14.98
CA ALA A 16 -2.31 15.86 -15.76
C ALA A 16 -2.10 17.26 -15.13
N ASP A 17 -3.15 17.85 -14.57
CA ASP A 17 -3.04 19.15 -13.88
C ASP A 17 -2.29 19.03 -12.56
N LEU A 18 -2.49 17.92 -11.85
CA LEU A 18 -1.74 17.60 -10.63
C LEU A 18 -0.23 17.52 -10.91
N LEU A 19 0.16 16.85 -12.00
CA LEU A 19 1.56 16.71 -12.40
C LEU A 19 2.23 18.03 -12.80
N ARG A 20 1.45 19.05 -13.17
CA ARG A 20 1.97 20.40 -13.45
C ARG A 20 2.31 21.18 -12.18
N LEU A 21 1.78 20.77 -11.03
CA LEU A 21 2.10 21.41 -9.75
C LEU A 21 3.55 21.12 -9.37
N ARG A 22 4.30 22.19 -9.06
CA ARG A 22 5.73 22.13 -8.72
C ARG A 22 6.00 22.21 -7.21
N ARG A 23 4.96 22.26 -6.39
CA ARG A 23 5.06 22.35 -4.93
C ARG A 23 4.13 21.34 -4.25
N PRO A 24 4.46 20.88 -3.03
CA PRO A 24 3.54 20.12 -2.20
C PRO A 24 2.19 20.81 -2.11
N THR A 25 1.10 20.11 -2.44
CA THR A 25 -0.26 20.67 -2.51
C THR A 25 -1.27 19.75 -1.85
N THR A 26 -2.23 20.29 -1.11
CA THR A 26 -3.29 19.49 -0.45
C THR A 26 -4.68 19.92 -0.90
N GLY A 27 -5.50 18.93 -1.25
CA GLY A 27 -6.92 19.07 -1.57
C GLY A 27 -7.82 18.63 -0.41
N ALA A 28 -7.35 18.75 0.83
CA ALA A 28 -8.04 18.26 2.03
C ALA A 28 -9.09 19.22 2.62
N SER A 29 -9.49 20.28 1.90
CA SER A 29 -10.51 21.24 2.36
C SER A 29 -11.85 20.58 2.69
N SER A 30 -12.19 19.46 2.04
CA SER A 30 -13.38 18.65 2.34
C SER A 30 -13.34 17.92 3.70
N LEU A 31 -12.17 17.82 4.34
CA LEU A 31 -12.03 17.30 5.69
C LEU A 31 -12.39 18.32 6.77
N LEU A 32 -12.41 19.61 6.41
CA LEU A 32 -12.80 20.71 7.30
C LEU A 32 -14.34 20.79 7.36
N SER A 33 -14.96 19.82 8.01
CA SER A 33 -16.32 20.02 8.52
C SER A 33 -16.20 20.82 9.82
N PRO A 34 -16.92 21.96 9.99
CA PRO A 34 -16.91 22.67 11.25
C PRO A 34 -17.62 21.79 12.28
N SER A 35 -16.85 21.16 13.17
CA SER A 35 -17.41 20.72 14.46
C SER A 35 -17.88 21.97 15.20
N PRO A 36 -19.03 21.93 15.91
CA PRO A 36 -19.52 23.09 16.64
C PRO A 36 -18.45 23.52 17.65
N SER A 37 -17.88 24.69 17.41
CA SER A 37 -16.87 25.29 18.26
C SER A 37 -17.50 25.65 19.60
N HIS A 38 -17.13 24.90 20.64
CA HIS A 38 -17.08 25.48 21.98
C HIS A 38 -15.99 26.55 21.95
N SER A 39 -16.44 27.79 21.89
CA SER A 39 -15.66 29.00 22.08
C SER A 39 -14.90 28.90 23.40
N SER A 40 -13.59 28.80 23.33
CA SER A 40 -12.69 29.12 24.43
C SER A 40 -11.70 30.15 23.91
N ALA A 41 -11.95 31.40 24.27
CA ALA A 41 -11.06 32.52 24.02
C ALA A 41 -9.70 32.22 24.66
N ALA A 42 -8.65 32.15 23.83
CA ALA A 42 -7.29 32.11 24.31
C ALA A 42 -6.59 33.43 23.96
N SER A 43 -6.35 34.18 25.02
CA SER A 43 -5.61 35.43 25.13
C SER A 43 -4.28 35.42 24.39
N THR A 44 -4.01 36.54 23.72
CA THR A 44 -2.72 36.95 23.17
C THR A 44 -1.59 36.87 24.19
N SER A 45 -0.59 36.01 23.94
CA SER A 45 0.74 36.16 24.54
C SER A 45 1.81 35.94 23.46
N GLN A 46 2.72 36.92 23.34
CA GLN A 46 3.80 36.95 22.36
C GLN A 46 4.89 35.91 22.67
N PRO A 47 5.57 35.30 21.67
CA PRO A 47 6.71 34.43 21.95
C PRO A 47 8.00 35.23 22.13
N ARG A 48 8.68 34.99 23.27
CA ARG A 48 10.05 35.44 23.57
C ARG A 48 11.07 34.79 22.62
N LYS A 49 12.02 35.60 22.13
CA LYS A 49 13.15 35.18 21.27
C LYS A 49 14.16 34.31 22.03
N LYS A 50 14.69 33.27 21.37
CA LYS A 50 15.92 32.53 21.75
C LYS A 50 16.86 32.37 20.53
N PRO A 51 18.17 32.11 20.76
CA PRO A 51 19.25 32.61 19.89
C PRO A 51 19.57 31.74 18.68
N LYS A 52 20.13 32.38 17.64
CA LYS A 52 20.66 31.77 16.40
C LYS A 52 21.92 30.95 16.68
N LEU A 53 21.93 29.69 16.24
CA LEU A 53 23.14 28.96 15.89
C LEU A 53 23.09 28.62 14.39
N SER A 54 24.12 29.07 13.68
CA SER A 54 24.29 28.88 12.25
C SER A 54 24.76 27.46 11.95
N ALA A 55 23.99 26.70 11.18
CA ALA A 55 24.45 25.47 10.54
C ALA A 55 24.01 25.49 9.06
N THR A 56 25.00 25.53 8.18
CA THR A 56 24.86 25.51 6.73
C THR A 56 24.60 24.08 6.28
N ASN A 57 23.35 23.64 6.34
CA ASN A 57 22.86 22.45 5.65
C ASN A 57 21.63 22.85 4.83
N PRO A 58 21.43 22.34 3.60
CA PRO A 58 20.15 22.52 2.93
C PRO A 58 19.09 21.82 3.79
N ALA A 59 18.31 22.61 4.52
CA ALA A 59 17.20 22.10 5.30
C ALA A 59 16.28 21.29 4.37
N PRO A 60 15.87 20.07 4.74
CA PRO A 60 14.76 19.44 4.05
C PRO A 60 13.60 20.42 4.14
N THR A 61 13.08 20.84 2.99
CA THR A 61 11.97 21.77 2.91
C THR A 61 10.78 21.14 3.60
N THR A 62 10.58 21.45 4.89
CA THR A 62 9.31 21.31 5.61
C THR A 62 8.30 22.32 5.08
N ALA A 63 8.25 22.50 3.76
CA ALA A 63 7.31 23.38 3.12
C ALA A 63 5.92 22.78 3.37
N PRO A 64 5.05 23.46 4.14
CA PRO A 64 3.71 22.96 4.38
C PRO A 64 3.00 22.80 3.04
N PHE A 65 2.18 21.75 2.92
CA PHE A 65 1.37 21.55 1.73
C PHE A 65 0.54 22.80 1.46
N ALA A 66 0.65 23.35 0.25
CA ALA A 66 -0.15 24.50 -0.16
C ALA A 66 -1.63 24.07 -0.24
N PRO A 67 -2.53 24.62 0.60
CA PRO A 67 -3.92 24.20 0.61
C PRO A 67 -4.68 24.74 -0.59
N ILE A 68 -5.53 23.92 -1.19
CA ILE A 68 -6.56 24.39 -2.12
C ILE A 68 -7.79 24.80 -1.30
N PRO A 69 -8.23 26.07 -1.37
CA PRO A 69 -9.20 26.62 -0.41
C PRO A 69 -10.62 26.06 -0.60
N HIS A 70 -10.93 25.44 -1.73
CA HIS A 70 -12.23 24.86 -2.03
C HIS A 70 -12.13 23.35 -2.23
N PRO A 71 -13.22 22.57 -2.08
CA PRO A 71 -13.23 21.15 -2.37
C PRO A 71 -12.77 20.86 -3.80
N VAL A 72 -11.85 19.92 -3.97
CA VAL A 72 -11.35 19.48 -5.27
C VAL A 72 -11.39 17.96 -5.35
N LEU A 73 -12.04 17.48 -6.40
CA LEU A 73 -12.19 16.07 -6.69
C LEU A 73 -11.14 15.63 -7.72
N LEU A 74 -10.40 14.56 -7.43
CA LEU A 74 -9.62 13.83 -8.43
C LEU A 74 -10.39 12.57 -8.81
N ALA A 75 -10.44 12.24 -10.10
CA ALA A 75 -11.00 11.00 -10.61
C ALA A 75 -9.93 10.24 -11.40
N GLY A 76 -9.88 8.92 -11.24
CA GLY A 76 -8.89 8.12 -11.93
C GLY A 76 -9.09 6.63 -11.72
N THR A 77 -8.56 5.84 -12.66
CA THR A 77 -8.53 4.38 -12.55
C THR A 77 -7.30 3.96 -11.74
N LEU A 78 -7.53 3.22 -10.67
CA LEU A 78 -6.46 2.70 -9.83
C LEU A 78 -5.91 1.40 -10.43
N SER A 79 -4.60 1.31 -10.61
CA SER A 79 -3.95 0.16 -11.24
C SER A 79 -2.67 -0.26 -10.51
N LEU A 80 -2.21 -1.48 -10.78
CA LEU A 80 -0.93 -1.98 -10.28
C LEU A 80 0.23 -1.20 -10.90
N PRO A 81 1.36 -1.00 -10.18
CA PRO A 81 2.50 -0.24 -10.68
C PRO A 81 2.98 -0.77 -12.03
N SER A 82 3.39 0.15 -12.92
CA SER A 82 4.04 -0.21 -14.18
C SER A 82 5.47 -0.72 -13.92
N ALA A 83 6.09 -1.30 -14.94
CA ALA A 83 7.42 -1.88 -14.83
C ALA A 83 8.49 -0.87 -14.36
N ASP A 84 8.31 0.43 -14.60
CA ASP A 84 9.39 1.40 -14.43
C ASP A 84 9.25 2.28 -13.16
N ALA A 85 8.14 2.18 -12.42
CA ALA A 85 7.86 3.06 -11.29
C ALA A 85 7.45 2.32 -10.01
N CYS A 86 8.15 2.64 -8.91
CA CYS A 86 7.74 2.42 -7.51
C CYS A 86 7.10 1.05 -7.18
N ARG A 87 7.59 -0.04 -7.78
CA ARG A 87 7.05 -1.42 -7.62
C ARG A 87 6.91 -1.88 -6.17
N ASN A 88 7.62 -1.23 -5.28
CA ASN A 88 7.76 -1.61 -3.89
C ASN A 88 6.64 -1.07 -2.99
N HIS A 89 6.03 0.08 -3.31
CA HIS A 89 5.22 0.81 -2.33
C HIS A 89 3.90 1.38 -2.87
N CYS A 90 3.83 1.73 -4.16
CA CYS A 90 2.73 2.54 -4.68
C CYS A 90 1.90 1.79 -5.73
N LEU A 91 0.64 2.19 -5.83
CA LEU A 91 -0.22 1.92 -6.97
C LEU A 91 -0.05 3.05 -8.01
N SER A 92 -0.75 2.95 -9.13
CA SER A 92 -0.81 4.01 -10.14
C SER A 92 -2.24 4.51 -10.27
N LEU A 93 -2.45 5.81 -10.12
CA LEU A 93 -3.71 6.46 -10.48
C LEU A 93 -3.55 7.10 -11.86
N THR A 94 -4.38 6.69 -12.81
CA THR A 94 -4.34 7.18 -14.19
C THR A 94 -5.62 7.94 -14.51
N ASP A 95 -5.50 9.05 -15.22
CA ASP A 95 -6.66 9.81 -15.68
C ASP A 95 -7.48 9.00 -16.69
N PRO A 96 -8.83 8.99 -16.63
CA PRO A 96 -9.65 8.40 -17.69
C PRO A 96 -9.48 9.10 -19.05
N SER A 97 -9.10 10.38 -19.03
CA SER A 97 -9.07 11.26 -20.20
C SER A 97 -7.68 11.41 -20.81
N SER A 98 -6.63 10.92 -20.15
CA SER A 98 -5.24 11.09 -20.59
C SER A 98 -4.35 9.92 -20.17
N ALA A 99 -3.22 9.74 -20.84
CA ALA A 99 -2.22 8.74 -20.43
C ALA A 99 -1.39 9.14 -19.19
N ALA A 100 -1.72 10.27 -18.54
CA ALA A 100 -1.01 10.74 -17.36
C ALA A 100 -1.28 9.84 -16.15
N SER A 101 -0.21 9.45 -15.46
CA SER A 101 -0.29 8.63 -14.25
C SER A 101 0.56 9.22 -13.12
N VAL A 102 0.14 8.96 -11.89
CA VAL A 102 0.84 9.38 -10.67
C VAL A 102 0.95 8.20 -9.71
N CYS A 103 2.05 8.11 -8.96
CA CYS A 103 2.15 7.13 -7.89
C CYS A 103 1.07 7.43 -6.85
N CYS A 104 0.33 6.42 -6.43
CA CYS A 104 -0.81 6.57 -5.54
C CYS A 104 -0.67 5.68 -4.30
N TYR A 105 -0.71 6.33 -3.13
CA TYR A 105 -0.86 5.68 -1.84
C TYR A 105 -2.28 5.92 -1.35
N LEU A 106 -3.04 4.83 -1.17
CA LEU A 106 -4.44 4.89 -0.77
C LEU A 106 -4.54 4.54 0.72
N LEU A 107 -4.99 5.48 1.56
CA LEU A 107 -5.39 5.17 2.93
C LEU A 107 -6.69 4.36 2.93
N ASP A 108 -6.85 3.49 3.92
CA ASP A 108 -7.99 2.56 4.01
C ASP A 108 -8.18 1.71 2.75
N PHE A 109 -7.07 1.20 2.22
CA PHE A 109 -7.03 0.45 0.97
C PHE A 109 -7.91 -0.81 0.99
N ASP A 110 -8.78 -0.92 -0.02
CA ASP A 110 -9.52 -2.13 -0.37
C ASP A 110 -8.98 -2.70 -1.70
N PRO A 111 -8.46 -3.94 -1.75
CA PRO A 111 -8.02 -4.55 -3.00
C PRO A 111 -9.08 -4.60 -4.10
N ALA A 112 -10.39 -4.61 -3.77
CA ALA A 112 -11.47 -4.63 -4.75
C ALA A 112 -11.52 -3.39 -5.67
N VAL A 113 -10.75 -2.35 -5.36
CA VAL A 113 -10.73 -1.11 -6.16
C VAL A 113 -9.66 -1.10 -7.25
N ILE A 114 -8.80 -2.13 -7.29
CA ILE A 114 -7.83 -2.30 -8.37
C ILE A 114 -8.57 -2.54 -9.69
N GLY A 115 -8.19 -1.79 -10.71
CA GLY A 115 -8.82 -1.79 -12.04
C GLY A 115 -10.09 -0.94 -12.14
N ARG A 116 -10.51 -0.27 -11.06
CA ARG A 116 -11.76 0.51 -11.01
C ARG A 116 -11.48 2.00 -10.90
N GLU A 117 -12.45 2.79 -11.34
CA GLU A 117 -12.43 4.24 -11.18
C GLU A 117 -12.79 4.64 -9.75
N ILE A 118 -11.93 5.45 -9.15
CA ILE A 118 -12.13 6.02 -7.81
C ILE A 118 -12.24 7.54 -7.90
N LEU A 119 -12.97 8.09 -6.95
CA LEU A 119 -13.13 9.52 -6.68
C LEU A 119 -12.39 9.85 -5.39
N VAL A 120 -11.30 10.60 -5.49
CA VAL A 120 -10.50 11.03 -4.34
C VAL A 120 -11.00 12.40 -3.88
N LEU A 121 -11.55 12.42 -2.67
CA LEU A 121 -12.24 13.55 -2.05
C LEU A 121 -11.31 14.41 -1.20
N ALA A 122 -10.27 13.81 -0.63
CA ALA A 122 -9.22 14.48 0.14
C ALA A 122 -7.88 13.81 -0.12
N TRP A 123 -6.85 14.62 -0.35
CA TRP A 123 -5.56 14.11 -0.79
C TRP A 123 -4.42 15.09 -0.52
N ASN A 124 -3.20 14.55 -0.46
CA ASN A 124 -1.95 15.29 -0.45
C ASN A 124 -1.12 14.88 -1.66
N TYR A 125 -0.53 15.85 -2.37
CA TYR A 125 0.33 15.59 -3.51
C TYR A 125 1.72 16.15 -3.25
N LEU A 126 2.70 15.27 -3.38
CA LEU A 126 4.12 15.58 -3.34
C LEU A 126 4.66 15.50 -4.77
N PRO A 127 5.07 16.64 -5.36
CA PRO A 127 5.67 16.63 -6.68
C PRO A 127 7.01 15.93 -6.64
N SER A 128 7.42 15.41 -7.79
CA SER A 128 8.75 14.85 -7.93
C SER A 128 9.84 15.90 -7.73
N VAL A 129 10.86 15.56 -6.93
CA VAL A 129 12.03 16.42 -6.69
C VAL A 129 13.07 16.25 -7.81
N ARG A 130 13.04 15.13 -8.55
CA ARG A 130 13.96 14.82 -9.65
C ARG A 130 13.23 14.66 -10.98
N GLN A 131 13.78 15.15 -12.09
CA GLN A 131 13.13 15.12 -13.41
C GLN A 131 12.72 13.72 -13.91
N HIS A 132 13.25 12.64 -13.33
CA HIS A 132 12.95 11.25 -13.70
C HIS A 132 12.17 10.46 -12.64
N GLU A 133 11.78 11.08 -11.53
CA GLU A 133 10.95 10.43 -10.52
C GLU A 133 9.48 10.81 -10.68
N ALA A 134 8.59 9.90 -10.27
CA ALA A 134 7.16 10.18 -10.26
C ALA A 134 6.78 10.95 -9.00
N GLY A 135 5.89 11.94 -9.13
CA GLY A 135 5.21 12.51 -7.98
C GLY A 135 4.33 11.47 -7.29
N VAL A 136 4.01 11.69 -6.01
CA VAL A 136 3.15 10.81 -5.23
C VAL A 136 1.90 11.53 -4.75
N LEU A 137 0.77 10.87 -4.93
CA LEU A 137 -0.55 11.23 -4.42
C LEU A 137 -0.88 10.34 -3.23
N GLU A 138 -1.08 10.94 -2.06
CA GLU A 138 -1.64 10.29 -0.89
C GLU A 138 -3.15 10.57 -0.87
N ALA A 139 -3.94 9.57 -1.24
CA ALA A 139 -5.39 9.64 -1.23
C ALA A 139 -5.90 9.29 0.17
N VAL A 140 -6.33 10.32 0.91
CA VAL A 140 -6.74 10.25 2.31
C VAL A 140 -8.20 9.82 2.45
N ARG A 141 -9.07 10.38 1.60
CA ARG A 141 -10.48 10.02 1.56
C ARG A 141 -10.88 9.80 0.12
N TRP A 142 -11.54 8.69 -0.15
CA TRP A 142 -11.92 8.30 -1.49
C TRP A 142 -13.19 7.43 -1.46
N ARG A 143 -13.79 7.24 -2.64
CA ARG A 143 -14.89 6.29 -2.86
C ARG A 143 -14.85 5.77 -4.28
N LEU A 144 -15.58 4.69 -4.57
CA LEU A 144 -15.79 4.24 -5.94
C LEU A 144 -16.63 5.28 -6.72
N ALA A 145 -16.31 5.44 -8.00
CA ALA A 145 -17.05 6.35 -8.90
C ALA A 145 -18.46 5.82 -9.21
N GLU A 146 -18.59 4.50 -9.36
CA GLU A 146 -19.86 3.81 -9.50
C GLU A 146 -20.73 4.05 -8.26
N ALA A 147 -21.99 4.44 -8.49
CA ALA A 147 -22.99 4.45 -7.42
C ALA A 147 -23.12 3.03 -6.87
N PRO A 148 -23.35 2.83 -5.56
CA PRO A 148 -23.68 1.52 -5.05
C PRO A 148 -24.90 1.03 -5.82
N GLY A 149 -24.70 0.06 -6.71
CA GLY A 149 -25.80 -0.67 -7.33
C GLY A 149 -26.66 -1.31 -6.25
N PRO A 150 -27.89 -1.77 -6.59
CA PRO A 150 -28.72 -2.47 -5.62
C PRO A 150 -27.88 -3.54 -4.92
N VAL A 151 -27.80 -3.43 -3.60
CA VAL A 151 -27.02 -4.32 -2.74
C VAL A 151 -27.40 -5.75 -3.11
N PRO A 152 -26.47 -6.57 -3.65
CA PRO A 152 -26.75 -7.97 -3.81
C PRO A 152 -27.06 -8.54 -2.43
N VAL A 153 -28.24 -9.16 -2.30
CA VAL A 153 -28.69 -9.90 -1.11
C VAL A 153 -27.54 -10.78 -0.62
N PRO A 154 -27.21 -10.79 0.70
CA PRO A 154 -25.95 -11.32 1.19
C PRO A 154 -25.89 -12.84 1.05
N GLY A 155 -25.23 -13.28 -0.02
CA GLY A 155 -24.32 -14.43 0.01
C GLY A 155 -22.89 -13.91 -0.03
N LEU A 156 -22.50 -13.01 0.89
CA LEU A 156 -21.13 -12.49 0.96
C LEU A 156 -20.20 -13.67 1.25
N SER A 157 -19.50 -14.15 0.22
CA SER A 157 -18.43 -15.11 0.42
C SER A 157 -17.42 -14.51 1.40
N PHE A 158 -17.01 -15.30 2.39
CA PHE A 158 -16.03 -14.89 3.40
C PHE A 158 -14.76 -14.28 2.79
N LEU A 159 -14.41 -14.72 1.58
CA LEU A 159 -13.31 -14.18 0.80
C LEU A 159 -13.80 -13.49 -0.48
N ALA A 160 -13.25 -12.32 -0.77
CA ALA A 160 -13.29 -11.69 -2.08
C ALA A 160 -12.03 -12.10 -2.86
N ALA A 161 -12.13 -12.42 -4.14
CA ALA A 161 -11.02 -12.93 -4.95
C ALA A 161 -10.67 -11.98 -6.10
N ILE A 162 -9.38 -11.79 -6.36
CA ILE A 162 -8.90 -11.14 -7.59
C ILE A 162 -7.86 -12.06 -8.27
N PRO A 163 -8.01 -12.34 -9.58
CA PRO A 163 -6.97 -13.02 -10.35
C PRO A 163 -5.73 -12.14 -10.46
N LEU A 164 -4.54 -12.71 -10.22
CA LEU A 164 -3.30 -11.95 -10.32
C LEU A 164 -2.87 -11.71 -11.76
N ASN A 165 -3.34 -12.55 -12.69
CA ASN A 165 -3.10 -12.43 -14.12
C ASN A 165 -4.45 -12.45 -14.85
N SER A 166 -4.68 -11.47 -15.72
CA SER A 166 -5.93 -11.32 -16.48
C SER A 166 -5.98 -12.18 -17.75
N VAL A 167 -5.28 -13.32 -17.76
CA VAL A 167 -5.33 -14.26 -18.89
C VAL A 167 -6.46 -15.24 -18.62
N ASP A 168 -7.27 -15.54 -19.64
CA ASP A 168 -8.43 -16.44 -19.56
C ASP A 168 -8.13 -17.63 -18.65
N ALA A 169 -8.93 -17.72 -17.59
CA ALA A 169 -8.69 -18.63 -16.49
C ALA A 169 -8.96 -20.07 -16.94
N GLU A 170 -7.91 -20.76 -17.38
CA GLU A 170 -7.95 -22.20 -17.64
C GLU A 170 -8.45 -22.93 -16.39
N PRO A 171 -9.42 -23.87 -16.54
CA PRO A 171 -10.07 -24.54 -15.42
C PRO A 171 -9.05 -25.14 -14.45
N ALA A 172 -9.32 -24.96 -13.17
CA ALA A 172 -8.40 -25.31 -12.10
C ALA A 172 -8.14 -26.82 -12.07
N LEU A 173 -6.96 -27.25 -12.53
CA LEU A 173 -6.48 -28.61 -12.34
C LEU A 173 -6.34 -28.92 -10.84
N PRO A 174 -6.73 -30.13 -10.38
CA PRO A 174 -6.69 -30.54 -8.97
C PRO A 174 -5.26 -30.62 -8.38
N THR A 175 -4.23 -30.49 -9.21
CA THR A 175 -2.81 -30.53 -8.83
C THR A 175 -2.23 -29.18 -8.42
N ARG A 176 -2.99 -28.08 -8.50
CA ARG A 176 -2.49 -26.74 -8.16
C ARG A 176 -2.50 -26.51 -6.64
N GLY A 177 -1.39 -25.98 -6.13
CA GLY A 177 -1.21 -25.67 -4.71
C GLY A 177 -2.09 -24.53 -4.22
N ARG A 178 -2.42 -24.59 -2.94
CA ARG A 178 -3.20 -23.59 -2.20
C ARG A 178 -2.60 -23.35 -0.84
N VAL A 179 -2.69 -22.10 -0.37
CA VAL A 179 -2.45 -21.73 1.03
C VAL A 179 -3.55 -20.80 1.50
N PHE A 180 -3.88 -20.89 2.79
CA PHE A 180 -4.74 -19.94 3.49
C PHE A 180 -4.07 -19.61 4.81
N GLY A 181 -3.88 -18.32 5.10
CA GLY A 181 -3.10 -17.88 6.23
C GLY A 181 -3.04 -16.37 6.41
N MET A 182 -2.40 -15.95 7.48
CA MET A 182 -2.09 -14.54 7.75
C MET A 182 -0.80 -14.16 7.05
N VAL A 183 -0.78 -13.06 6.32
CA VAL A 183 0.48 -12.51 5.78
C VAL A 183 1.30 -11.92 6.93
N ARG A 184 2.52 -12.43 7.15
CA ARG A 184 3.44 -11.94 8.20
C ARG A 184 4.34 -10.84 7.67
N SER A 185 4.98 -11.12 6.55
CA SER A 185 5.96 -10.22 5.95
C SER A 185 5.91 -10.32 4.43
N VAL A 186 6.34 -9.25 3.75
CA VAL A 186 6.44 -9.18 2.30
C VAL A 186 7.79 -8.57 1.94
N SER A 187 8.66 -9.35 1.31
CA SER A 187 9.98 -8.90 0.92
C SER A 187 9.92 -7.77 -0.10
N VAL A 188 11.06 -7.11 -0.34
CA VAL A 188 11.24 -6.29 -1.54
C VAL A 188 11.07 -7.10 -2.81
N VAL A 189 10.81 -6.41 -3.91
CA VAL A 189 10.97 -7.01 -5.24
C VAL A 189 12.47 -7.14 -5.52
N PHE A 190 12.90 -8.34 -5.89
CA PHE A 190 14.28 -8.65 -6.23
C PHE A 190 14.35 -9.50 -7.50
N SER A 191 15.52 -9.52 -8.13
CA SER A 191 15.82 -10.35 -9.30
C SER A 191 16.57 -11.61 -8.86
N VAL A 192 16.20 -12.76 -9.43
CA VAL A 192 16.87 -14.04 -9.27
C VAL A 192 17.36 -14.53 -10.63
N PRO A 193 18.66 -14.84 -10.77
CA PRO A 193 19.19 -15.42 -12.00
C PRO A 193 18.47 -16.73 -12.33
N HIS A 194 17.96 -16.85 -13.55
CA HIS A 194 17.30 -18.07 -14.02
C HIS A 194 18.27 -18.91 -14.84
N ALA A 195 18.61 -20.11 -14.35
CA ALA A 195 19.64 -20.96 -14.96
C ALA A 195 19.38 -21.33 -16.43
N THR A 196 18.12 -21.29 -16.89
CA THR A 196 17.70 -21.75 -18.23
C THR A 196 17.12 -20.65 -19.12
N GLN A 197 17.08 -19.38 -18.69
CA GLN A 197 16.59 -18.26 -19.52
C GLN A 197 17.59 -17.10 -19.55
N LYS A 198 17.59 -16.32 -20.65
CA LYS A 198 18.44 -15.13 -20.80
C LYS A 198 18.06 -13.97 -19.88
N SER A 199 16.87 -13.99 -19.27
CA SER A 199 16.36 -12.93 -18.40
C SER A 199 16.19 -13.41 -16.97
N ASP A 200 16.55 -12.55 -16.02
CA ASP A 200 16.33 -12.78 -14.59
C ASP A 200 14.83 -12.82 -14.26
N LEU A 201 14.45 -13.70 -13.34
CA LEU A 201 13.10 -13.70 -12.77
C LEU A 201 12.99 -12.58 -11.74
N VAL A 202 12.03 -11.69 -11.92
CA VAL A 202 11.75 -10.60 -10.97
C VAL A 202 10.55 -11.00 -10.11
N GLY A 203 10.70 -10.93 -8.80
CA GLY A 203 9.63 -11.35 -7.89
C GLY A 203 9.83 -10.88 -6.46
N PHE A 204 8.89 -11.26 -5.60
CA PHE A 204 8.98 -11.05 -4.16
C PHE A 204 8.41 -12.25 -3.41
N ILE A 205 8.81 -12.42 -2.16
CA ILE A 205 8.36 -13.50 -1.29
C ILE A 205 7.39 -12.92 -0.27
N ALA A 206 6.25 -13.60 -0.09
CA ALA A 206 5.38 -13.41 1.05
C ALA A 206 5.58 -14.56 2.04
N GLU A 207 5.83 -14.20 3.29
CA GLU A 207 5.81 -15.12 4.43
C GLU A 207 4.38 -15.17 4.98
N MET A 208 3.86 -16.38 5.16
CA MET A 208 2.49 -16.60 5.60
C MET A 208 2.43 -17.60 6.75
N MET A 209 1.72 -17.26 7.82
CA MET A 209 1.31 -18.19 8.86
C MET A 209 0.00 -18.85 8.45
N CYS A 210 0.10 -20.08 7.96
CA CYS A 210 -0.97 -20.80 7.30
C CYS A 210 -1.75 -21.71 8.25
N CYS A 211 -3.02 -21.89 7.92
CA CYS A 211 -3.92 -22.81 8.59
C CYS A 211 -3.53 -24.27 8.31
N GLY A 212 -3.41 -25.07 9.37
CA GLY A 212 -3.09 -26.50 9.27
C GLY A 212 -4.28 -27.41 8.91
N CYS A 213 -5.51 -26.89 8.96
CA CYS A 213 -6.73 -27.67 8.82
C CYS A 213 -6.83 -28.38 7.46
N ARG A 214 -7.39 -29.59 7.44
CA ARG A 214 -7.59 -30.37 6.20
C ARG A 214 -8.50 -29.65 5.21
N GLN A 215 -9.54 -28.97 5.68
CA GLN A 215 -10.49 -28.24 4.84
C GLN A 215 -9.82 -27.10 4.07
N CYS A 216 -8.99 -26.28 4.72
CA CYS A 216 -8.27 -25.17 4.06
C CYS A 216 -7.27 -25.62 2.99
N LYS A 217 -6.89 -26.91 2.97
CA LYS A 217 -6.07 -27.51 1.90
C LYS A 217 -6.90 -27.88 0.67
N LEU A 218 -8.19 -28.15 0.85
CA LEU A 218 -9.10 -28.67 -0.18
C LEU A 218 -10.01 -27.58 -0.76
N SER A 219 -10.60 -26.74 0.10
CA SER A 219 -11.61 -25.74 -0.27
C SER A 219 -11.24 -24.35 0.26
N GLN A 220 -11.98 -23.33 -0.19
CA GLN A 220 -11.84 -21.98 0.39
C GLN A 220 -12.48 -21.99 1.78
N PRO A 221 -11.90 -21.30 2.76
CA PRO A 221 -12.51 -21.15 4.06
C PRO A 221 -13.80 -20.33 3.93
N GLU A 222 -14.80 -20.70 4.73
CA GLU A 222 -16.10 -20.04 4.79
C GLU A 222 -16.24 -19.15 6.03
N SER A 223 -15.29 -19.24 6.97
CA SER A 223 -15.21 -18.37 8.16
C SER A 223 -13.77 -18.27 8.65
N ASP A 224 -13.51 -17.38 9.61
CA ASP A 224 -12.25 -17.31 10.35
C ASP A 224 -12.24 -18.21 11.61
N ARG A 225 -13.39 -18.76 12.00
CA ARG A 225 -13.56 -19.54 13.23
C ARG A 225 -13.01 -20.96 13.08
N GLY A 226 -12.28 -21.41 14.11
CA GLY A 226 -11.75 -22.79 14.16
C GLY A 226 -10.50 -23.02 13.30
N HIS A 227 -9.86 -21.95 12.81
CA HIS A 227 -8.60 -22.04 12.09
C HIS A 227 -7.41 -21.77 13.03
N LYS A 228 -6.39 -22.62 12.93
CA LYS A 228 -5.13 -22.49 13.68
C LYS A 228 -3.99 -22.20 12.72
N PHE A 229 -3.45 -20.98 12.79
CA PHE A 229 -2.37 -20.48 11.95
C PHE A 229 -1.00 -20.83 12.54
N GLU A 230 -0.59 -22.09 12.41
CA GLU A 230 0.62 -22.62 13.08
C GLU A 230 1.72 -23.01 12.08
N MET A 231 1.43 -22.99 10.77
CA MET A 231 2.35 -23.50 9.74
C MET A 231 2.93 -22.37 8.90
N GLU A 232 4.22 -22.11 9.06
CA GLU A 232 4.93 -21.13 8.22
C GLU A 232 5.08 -21.63 6.77
N LYS A 233 4.79 -20.76 5.81
CA LYS A 233 4.98 -21.02 4.38
C LYS A 233 5.45 -19.77 3.65
N PHE A 234 6.34 -19.99 2.68
CA PHE A 234 6.79 -18.96 1.76
C PHE A 234 6.13 -19.14 0.39
N VAL A 235 5.55 -18.06 -0.14
CA VAL A 235 4.98 -18.01 -1.49
C VAL A 235 5.77 -17.01 -2.32
N TYR A 236 6.32 -17.47 -3.44
CA TYR A 236 7.09 -16.64 -4.36
C TYR A 236 6.20 -16.12 -5.49
N PHE A 237 6.01 -14.81 -5.55
CA PHE A 237 5.26 -14.13 -6.61
C PHE A 237 6.24 -13.62 -7.66
N VAL A 238 6.16 -14.19 -8.86
CA VAL A 238 7.10 -13.96 -9.96
C VAL A 238 6.45 -13.27 -11.15
N ASP A 239 7.27 -12.56 -11.91
CA ASP A 239 6.93 -11.91 -13.18
C ASP A 239 5.75 -10.95 -13.04
N LEU A 240 4.65 -11.15 -13.76
CA LEU A 240 3.45 -10.31 -13.68
C LEU A 240 2.86 -10.27 -12.26
N ALA A 241 2.96 -11.37 -11.51
CA ALA A 241 2.48 -11.42 -10.13
C ALA A 241 3.33 -10.53 -9.19
N SER A 242 4.56 -10.17 -9.57
CA SER A 242 5.41 -9.27 -8.78
C SER A 242 4.80 -7.87 -8.61
N ARG A 243 3.95 -7.43 -9.55
CA ARG A 243 3.25 -6.13 -9.51
C ARG A 243 2.25 -6.03 -8.36
N TRP A 244 1.88 -7.15 -7.75
CA TRP A 244 0.96 -7.23 -6.62
C TRP A 244 1.60 -6.98 -5.26
N ARG A 245 2.92 -6.76 -5.22
CA ARG A 245 3.65 -6.51 -3.97
C ARG A 245 3.04 -5.39 -3.12
N PRO A 246 2.66 -4.21 -3.67
CA PRO A 246 2.04 -3.15 -2.88
C PRO A 246 0.68 -3.56 -2.29
N VAL A 247 -0.05 -4.45 -2.96
CA VAL A 247 -1.34 -4.97 -2.49
C VAL A 247 -1.12 -5.94 -1.33
N LEU A 248 -0.24 -6.95 -1.49
CA LEU A 248 0.04 -7.91 -0.43
C LEU A 248 0.70 -7.27 0.80
N ALA A 249 1.56 -6.27 0.60
CA ALA A 249 2.15 -5.52 1.72
C ALA A 249 1.08 -4.81 2.57
N ARG A 250 -0.02 -4.33 1.95
CA ARG A 250 -1.17 -3.74 2.67
C ARG A 250 -2.11 -4.78 3.29
N LEU A 251 -1.90 -6.06 3.01
CA LEU A 251 -2.63 -7.17 3.61
C LEU A 251 -1.82 -7.89 4.71
N ILE A 252 -0.67 -7.34 5.12
CA ILE A 252 0.06 -7.81 6.31
C ILE A 252 -0.88 -7.77 7.51
N GLY A 253 -0.89 -8.85 8.29
CA GLY A 253 -1.80 -9.02 9.42
C GLY A 253 -3.25 -9.35 9.03
N ARG A 254 -3.56 -9.61 7.74
CA ARG A 254 -4.89 -10.03 7.28
C ARG A 254 -4.90 -11.48 6.76
N PRO A 255 -6.03 -12.21 6.89
CA PRO A 255 -6.22 -13.53 6.29
C PRO A 255 -6.30 -13.42 4.77
N VAL A 256 -5.46 -14.21 4.11
CA VAL A 256 -5.36 -14.30 2.67
C VAL A 256 -5.34 -15.78 2.25
N SER A 257 -6.12 -16.10 1.23
CA SER A 257 -6.05 -17.36 0.50
C SER A 257 -5.37 -17.14 -0.83
N VAL A 258 -4.33 -17.92 -1.13
CA VAL A 258 -3.65 -17.92 -2.43
C VAL A 258 -3.82 -19.29 -3.08
N THR A 259 -4.44 -19.32 -4.25
CA THR A 259 -4.71 -20.53 -5.02
C THR A 259 -3.94 -20.52 -6.33
N GLY A 260 -3.96 -21.63 -7.07
CA GLY A 260 -3.32 -21.70 -8.39
C GLY A 260 -1.79 -21.68 -8.33
N LEU A 261 -1.19 -22.10 -7.21
CA LEU A 261 0.26 -22.13 -7.01
C LEU A 261 0.87 -23.37 -7.66
N LYS A 262 2.10 -23.25 -8.15
CA LYS A 262 2.91 -24.39 -8.58
C LYS A 262 3.94 -24.72 -7.50
N LYS A 263 4.22 -26.01 -7.30
CA LYS A 263 5.39 -26.43 -6.52
C LYS A 263 6.59 -26.44 -7.46
N LYS A 264 7.63 -25.67 -7.14
CA LYS A 264 8.91 -25.70 -7.85
C LYS A 264 10.02 -26.04 -6.88
N MET A 265 11.02 -26.77 -7.37
CA MET A 265 12.26 -26.99 -6.63
C MET A 265 13.17 -25.78 -6.85
N VAL A 266 13.68 -25.21 -5.77
CA VAL A 266 14.58 -24.04 -5.77
C VAL A 266 15.86 -24.43 -5.05
N SER A 267 16.99 -24.28 -5.74
CA SER A 267 18.31 -24.55 -5.18
C SER A 267 18.88 -23.29 -4.54
N VAL A 268 19.27 -23.37 -3.27
CA VAL A 268 19.85 -22.23 -2.53
C VAL A 268 21.35 -22.45 -2.38
N GLY A 269 22.09 -22.14 -3.44
CA GLY A 269 23.56 -22.32 -3.49
C GLY A 269 23.97 -23.73 -3.08
N LYS A 270 24.94 -23.84 -2.16
CA LYS A 270 25.41 -25.14 -1.62
C LYS A 270 24.51 -25.71 -0.51
N LYS A 271 23.47 -24.98 -0.08
CA LYS A 271 22.61 -25.37 1.06
C LYS A 271 21.57 -26.43 0.70
N GLY A 272 21.42 -26.76 -0.59
CA GLY A 272 20.53 -27.80 -1.08
C GLY A 272 19.32 -27.26 -1.84
N SER A 273 18.38 -28.17 -2.12
CA SER A 273 17.18 -27.91 -2.91
C SER A 273 15.94 -27.95 -2.04
N TYR A 274 15.09 -26.94 -2.13
CA TYR A 274 13.86 -26.79 -1.35
C TYR A 274 12.64 -26.75 -2.27
N THR A 275 11.51 -27.29 -1.82
CA THR A 275 10.25 -27.11 -2.56
C THR A 275 9.60 -25.80 -2.15
N MET A 276 9.42 -24.90 -3.10
CA MET A 276 8.78 -23.60 -2.92
C MET A 276 7.44 -23.54 -3.65
N LEU A 277 6.48 -22.82 -3.07
CA LEU A 277 5.23 -22.46 -3.75
C LEU A 277 5.47 -21.21 -4.58
N VAL A 278 5.19 -21.28 -5.88
CA VAL A 278 5.45 -20.21 -6.84
C VAL A 278 4.16 -19.85 -7.57
N SER A 279 3.94 -18.56 -7.79
CA SER A 279 2.81 -18.07 -8.56
C SER A 279 2.84 -18.60 -10.00
N SER A 280 1.66 -18.69 -10.60
CA SER A 280 1.44 -19.09 -11.99
C SER A 280 0.39 -18.19 -12.65
N THR A 281 0.15 -18.40 -13.94
CA THR A 281 -0.90 -17.68 -14.68
C THR A 281 -2.28 -17.84 -14.05
N ALA A 282 -2.53 -18.94 -13.31
CA ALA A 282 -3.79 -19.19 -12.64
C ALA A 282 -3.82 -18.75 -11.17
N THR A 283 -2.80 -18.03 -10.69
CA THR A 283 -2.78 -17.61 -9.28
C THR A 283 -3.88 -16.59 -9.01
N MET A 284 -4.68 -16.87 -7.99
CA MET A 284 -5.66 -15.94 -7.44
C MET A 284 -5.32 -15.64 -6.00
N VAL A 285 -5.52 -14.39 -5.60
CA VAL A 285 -5.45 -13.96 -4.20
C VAL A 285 -6.85 -13.62 -3.76
N SER A 286 -7.23 -14.13 -2.59
CA SER A 286 -8.50 -13.83 -1.98
C SER A 286 -8.28 -13.35 -0.55
N TRP A 287 -8.97 -12.30 -0.13
CA TRP A 287 -8.85 -11.71 1.21
C TRP A 287 -10.23 -11.61 1.84
N CYS A 288 -10.28 -11.49 3.16
CA CYS A 288 -11.53 -11.26 3.88
C CYS A 288 -11.77 -9.74 4.06
N PRO A 289 -12.76 -9.13 3.39
CA PRO A 289 -13.01 -7.69 3.52
C PRO A 289 -13.54 -7.30 4.91
N SER A 290 -14.28 -8.21 5.56
CA SER A 290 -14.89 -7.98 6.87
C SER A 290 -13.96 -8.28 8.05
N TYR A 291 -12.73 -8.74 7.80
CA TYR A 291 -11.80 -9.09 8.87
C TYR A 291 -11.22 -7.83 9.51
N VAL A 292 -11.74 -7.48 10.68
CA VAL A 292 -11.19 -6.47 11.58
C VAL A 292 -10.15 -7.14 12.46
N GLY A 293 -9.06 -7.59 11.84
CA GLY A 293 -7.97 -8.24 12.57
C GLY A 293 -7.28 -7.30 13.53
N VAL A 294 -7.12 -7.71 14.77
CA VAL A 294 -6.01 -7.23 15.60
C VAL A 294 -4.77 -7.99 15.12
N PRO A 295 -3.69 -7.31 14.67
CA PRO A 295 -2.47 -8.00 14.33
C PRO A 295 -2.02 -8.79 15.56
N PRO A 296 -1.71 -10.09 15.42
CA PRO A 296 -1.11 -10.81 16.52
C PRO A 296 0.24 -10.15 16.81
N LEU A 297 0.33 -9.49 17.97
CA LEU A 297 1.60 -9.18 18.60
C LEU A 297 2.23 -10.54 18.95
N ASP A 298 3.06 -11.06 18.04
CA ASP A 298 3.97 -12.14 18.42
C ASP A 298 5.01 -11.53 19.37
N GLU A 299 4.71 -11.53 20.67
CA GLU A 299 5.73 -11.44 21.71
C GLU A 299 6.46 -12.78 21.76
N LEU A 300 7.32 -13.05 20.77
CA LEU A 300 8.26 -14.14 20.86
C LEU A 300 9.52 -13.63 21.61
N PRO A 301 9.82 -14.14 22.81
CA PRO A 301 10.95 -13.62 23.59
C PRO A 301 12.27 -13.99 22.91
N GLY A 302 13.10 -12.98 22.61
CA GLY A 302 14.53 -13.17 22.31
C GLY A 302 15.01 -12.90 20.89
N LYS A 303 14.25 -12.20 20.04
CA LYS A 303 14.73 -11.70 18.74
C LYS A 303 14.27 -10.26 18.58
N CYS A 304 14.99 -9.40 17.87
CA CYS A 304 14.63 -7.99 17.66
C CYS A 304 13.29 -7.88 16.91
N SER A 305 12.17 -8.06 17.62
CA SER A 305 10.79 -8.15 17.11
C SER A 305 9.92 -7.00 17.60
N GLY A 306 10.54 -5.88 17.97
CA GLY A 306 9.80 -4.68 18.31
C GLY A 306 9.22 -4.09 17.04
N VAL A 307 7.90 -4.22 16.86
CA VAL A 307 7.17 -3.38 15.90
C VAL A 307 7.26 -1.96 16.45
N TYR A 308 8.06 -1.11 15.84
CA TYR A 308 8.20 0.28 16.26
C TYR A 308 7.34 1.15 15.37
N THR A 309 6.31 1.77 15.94
CA THR A 309 5.52 2.80 15.26
C THR A 309 5.95 4.16 15.78
N GLY A 310 6.43 5.01 14.89
CA GLY A 310 6.92 6.33 15.25
C GLY A 310 6.75 7.37 14.16
N VAL A 311 6.94 8.62 14.54
CA VAL A 311 6.92 9.77 13.63
C VAL A 311 8.34 10.07 13.20
N VAL A 312 8.56 10.18 11.89
CA VAL A 312 9.86 10.60 11.35
C VAL A 312 10.15 12.04 11.80
N SER A 313 11.16 12.23 12.64
CA SER A 313 11.63 13.55 13.09
C SER A 313 12.75 14.08 12.20
N GLY A 314 13.56 13.19 11.60
CA GLY A 314 14.73 13.55 10.82
C GLY A 314 15.01 12.56 9.68
N ILE A 315 15.50 13.07 8.55
CA ILE A 315 16.00 12.25 7.44
C ILE A 315 17.41 12.72 7.09
N HIS A 316 18.36 11.80 7.23
CA HIS A 316 19.78 12.05 7.05
C HIS A 316 20.34 11.13 5.96
N MET A 317 21.53 11.47 5.46
CA MET A 317 22.28 10.64 4.51
C MET A 317 21.42 10.17 3.31
N GLN A 318 20.70 11.09 2.67
CA GLN A 318 19.84 10.81 1.51
C GLN A 318 18.75 9.75 1.77
N GLY A 319 18.26 9.63 3.01
CA GLY A 319 17.22 8.66 3.37
C GLY A 319 17.74 7.32 3.86
N MET A 320 19.07 7.14 3.98
CA MET A 320 19.65 5.94 4.57
C MET A 320 19.57 5.93 6.10
N LEU A 321 19.42 7.10 6.73
CA LEU A 321 19.30 7.19 8.18
C LEU A 321 18.06 8.01 8.53
N VAL A 322 17.09 7.37 9.17
CA VAL A 322 15.79 7.94 9.52
C VAL A 322 15.69 8.02 11.03
N GLU A 323 15.48 9.22 11.56
CA GLU A 323 15.25 9.45 12.97
C GLU A 323 13.74 9.43 13.24
N LEU A 324 13.33 8.72 14.28
CA LEU A 324 11.95 8.54 14.72
C LEU A 324 11.78 9.04 16.15
N ASP A 325 10.76 9.87 16.37
CA ASP A 325 10.36 10.44 17.66
C ASP A 325 11.51 11.09 18.45
N GLU A 326 12.57 11.55 17.76
CA GLU A 326 13.81 12.10 18.35
C GLU A 326 14.58 11.12 19.26
N ILE A 327 14.20 9.84 19.27
CA ILE A 327 14.75 8.82 20.20
C ILE A 327 15.29 7.58 19.50
N VAL A 328 14.75 7.23 18.34
CA VAL A 328 15.10 6.00 17.62
C VAL A 328 15.72 6.35 16.27
N TRP A 329 16.76 5.61 15.90
CA TRP A 329 17.47 5.79 14.63
C TRP A 329 17.39 4.50 13.82
N LEU A 330 16.78 4.59 12.64
CA LEU A 330 16.67 3.50 11.67
C LEU A 330 17.73 3.68 10.58
N LEU A 331 18.63 2.70 10.46
CA LEU A 331 19.59 2.61 9.36
C LEU A 331 19.03 1.70 8.26
N ILE A 332 18.88 2.24 7.05
CA ILE A 332 18.53 1.52 5.83
C ILE A 332 19.83 1.27 5.06
N ASP A 333 20.42 0.08 5.23
CA ASP A 333 21.71 -0.30 4.67
C ASP A 333 21.60 -1.05 3.32
N ASP A 334 20.44 -1.65 3.03
CA ASP A 334 20.17 -2.28 1.74
C ASP A 334 19.78 -1.23 0.69
N LYS A 335 20.65 -1.03 -0.30
CA LYS A 335 20.44 -0.12 -1.44
C LYS A 335 19.21 -0.47 -2.29
N ARG A 336 18.63 -1.68 -2.14
CA ARG A 336 17.38 -2.10 -2.78
C ARG A 336 16.14 -1.57 -2.06
N LEU A 337 16.28 -1.19 -0.79
CA LEU A 337 15.27 -0.47 -0.01
C LEU A 337 15.37 1.03 -0.35
N VAL A 338 14.99 1.39 -1.58
CA VAL A 338 14.82 2.81 -1.91
C VAL A 338 13.73 3.36 -0.98
N PRO A 339 13.98 4.47 -0.26
CA PRO A 339 12.99 5.07 0.61
C PRO A 339 11.67 5.29 -0.13
N SER A 340 10.56 4.97 0.52
CA SER A 340 9.24 5.21 -0.08
C SER A 340 9.10 6.70 -0.42
N HIS A 341 8.42 7.04 -1.52
CA HIS A 341 8.18 8.43 -1.93
C HIS A 341 7.43 9.26 -0.85
N SER A 342 6.74 8.57 0.07
CA SER A 342 6.02 9.18 1.19
C SER A 342 6.89 9.43 2.42
N LEU A 343 8.12 8.89 2.47
CA LEU A 343 9.00 9.09 3.62
C LEU A 343 9.44 10.56 3.69
N ARG A 344 8.97 11.25 4.72
CA ARG A 344 9.25 12.66 5.01
C ARG A 344 9.20 12.88 6.50
N VAL A 345 9.78 13.98 6.98
CA VAL A 345 9.55 14.45 8.35
C VAL A 345 8.05 14.63 8.59
N GLY A 346 7.56 14.11 9.71
CA GLY A 346 6.13 14.04 10.06
C GLY A 346 5.37 12.83 9.51
N ALA A 347 6.00 11.97 8.70
CA ALA A 347 5.39 10.70 8.30
C ALA A 347 5.37 9.71 9.47
N VAL A 348 4.30 8.93 9.59
CA VAL A 348 4.25 7.79 10.52
C VAL A 348 4.78 6.56 9.81
N VAL A 349 5.74 5.88 10.41
CA VAL A 349 6.28 4.61 9.92
C VAL A 349 6.10 3.52 10.97
N CYS A 350 5.86 2.31 10.51
CA CYS A 350 5.87 1.11 11.33
C CYS A 350 7.01 0.22 10.81
N CYS A 351 7.95 -0.12 11.69
CA CYS A 351 9.15 -0.90 11.38
C CYS A 351 9.13 -2.24 12.11
#